data_AF-A0A6P4Z7I8-F1
#
_entry.id   AF-A0A6P4Z7I8-F1
#
_cell.length_a   1.000
_cell.length_b   1.000
_cell.length_c   1.000
_cell.angle_alpha   90.00
_cell.angle_beta   90.00
_cell.angle_gamma   90.00
#
_symmetry.space_group_name_H-M   'P 1'
#
loop_
_entity.id
_entity.type
_entity.pdbx_description
1 polymer ?
#
loop_
_entity_poly.entity_id
_entity_poly.type
_entity_poly.pdbx_seq_one_letter_code
_entity_poly.pdbx_strand_id
1 'polypeptide(L)'
;MAASMKLLIVHGSQKHTVDVCVPEDEENQVVRVEHLALAAWRVTGVPVQNQRLIYKGKSLKDPQKTLEEMGLKDGVKVMMIGKKHNPEEEAELKSLEEVDKAQEAVEKKLTGMSEELEGMEKGFLEEPLITEALPKLEKRIGLSTEELMKMLERLDSTIIHESHSDAKKKRKSVVQSIQVLLDRCDSLLTRTRQVKTKSTL
;
A
#
# COMPACT_ATOMS: atom_id res chain seq x y z
N MET A 1 42.10 10.83 -15.45
CA MET A 1 41.01 11.67 -16.00
C MET A 1 39.71 10.99 -15.61
N ALA A 2 38.87 11.64 -14.81
CA ALA A 2 37.56 11.11 -14.44
C ALA A 2 36.68 10.96 -15.68
N ALA A 3 36.10 9.78 -15.90
CA ALA A 3 35.07 9.61 -16.92
C ALA A 3 33.80 10.32 -16.42
N SER A 4 33.52 11.48 -17.00
CA SER A 4 32.28 12.22 -16.78
C SER A 4 31.46 12.17 -18.06
N MET A 5 30.19 11.79 -17.95
CA MET A 5 29.25 11.79 -19.08
C MET A 5 28.00 12.56 -18.71
N LYS A 6 27.59 13.47 -19.59
CA LYS A 6 26.33 14.21 -19.51
C LYS A 6 25.26 13.48 -20.29
N LEU A 7 24.14 13.17 -19.64
CA LEU A 7 23.03 12.44 -20.25
C LEU A 7 21.72 13.21 -20.04
N LEU A 8 20.84 13.17 -21.05
CA LEU A 8 19.55 13.84 -21.00
C LEU A 8 18.46 12.83 -20.69
N ILE A 9 17.97 12.83 -19.46
CA ILE A 9 16.90 11.95 -19.02
C ILE A 9 15.56 12.64 -19.24
N VAL A 10 14.69 12.00 -20.00
CA VAL A 10 13.33 12.47 -20.25
C VAL A 10 12.34 11.59 -19.52
N HIS A 11 11.71 12.17 -18.50
CA HIS A 11 10.68 11.52 -17.71
C HIS A 11 9.33 12.14 -18.06
N GLY A 12 8.51 11.40 -18.79
CA GLY A 12 7.25 11.90 -19.35
C GLY A 12 7.46 13.14 -20.22
N SER A 13 7.05 14.30 -19.70
CA SER A 13 7.17 15.61 -20.36
C SER A 13 8.36 16.45 -19.89
N GLN A 14 9.07 16.04 -18.82
CA GLN A 14 10.18 16.79 -18.25
C GLN A 14 11.54 16.24 -18.72
N LYS A 15 12.47 17.14 -19.03
CA LYS A 15 13.84 16.82 -19.43
C LYS A 15 14.79 17.25 -18.31
N HIS A 16 15.62 16.32 -17.87
CA HIS A 16 16.59 16.51 -16.80
C HIS A 16 17.98 16.19 -17.35
N THR A 17 18.92 17.13 -17.21
CA THR A 17 20.32 16.87 -17.54
C THR A 17 20.99 16.24 -16.33
N VAL A 18 21.66 15.12 -16.53
CA VAL A 18 22.27 14.31 -15.48
C VAL A 18 23.75 14.13 -15.80
N ASP A 19 24.59 14.52 -14.85
CA ASP A 19 26.03 14.31 -14.90
C ASP A 19 26.37 13.01 -14.16
N VAL A 20 26.89 12.02 -14.89
CA VAL A 20 27.36 10.74 -14.35
C VAL A 20 28.87 10.82 -14.19
N CYS A 21 29.35 10.78 -12.94
CA CYS A 21 30.77 10.67 -12.60
C CYS A 21 31.08 9.27 -12.09
N VAL A 22 32.14 8.64 -12.63
CA VAL A 22 32.67 7.35 -12.13
C VAL A 22 33.87 7.62 -11.21
N PRO A 23 33.88 7.06 -9.97
CA PRO A 23 35.02 7.21 -9.05
C PRO A 23 36.27 6.48 -9.55
N GLU A 24 37.46 6.97 -9.18
CA GLU A 24 38.78 6.61 -9.73
C GLU A 24 39.29 5.19 -9.39
N ASP A 25 38.51 4.38 -8.65
CA ASP A 25 38.92 3.08 -8.10
C ASP A 25 38.45 1.84 -8.90
N GLU A 26 37.68 1.98 -9.98
CA GLU A 26 37.32 0.83 -10.85
C GLU A 26 38.22 0.73 -12.09
N GLU A 27 38.95 -0.38 -12.18
CA GLU A 27 40.00 -0.74 -13.15
C GLU A 27 39.59 -0.65 -14.64
N ASN A 28 38.32 -0.33 -14.95
CA ASN A 28 37.82 -0.34 -16.32
C ASN A 28 37.10 0.94 -16.76
N GLN A 29 36.99 2.00 -15.93
CA GLN A 29 36.38 3.30 -16.31
C GLN A 29 35.00 3.20 -17.03
N VAL A 30 34.25 2.10 -16.83
CA VAL A 30 33.06 1.85 -17.66
C VAL A 30 31.82 2.44 -17.01
N VAL A 31 31.16 3.33 -17.74
CA VAL A 31 29.87 3.88 -17.32
C VAL A 31 28.79 2.81 -17.50
N ARG A 32 28.19 2.34 -16.40
CA ARG A 32 27.14 1.29 -16.39
C ARG A 32 25.74 1.88 -16.25
N VAL A 33 24.74 1.07 -16.58
CA VAL A 33 23.32 1.42 -16.37
C VAL A 33 23.04 1.77 -14.90
N GLU A 34 23.72 1.12 -13.94
CA GLU A 34 23.61 1.45 -12.51
C GLU A 34 24.06 2.88 -12.17
N HIS A 35 25.19 3.34 -12.70
CA HIS A 35 25.68 4.71 -12.50
C HIS A 35 24.71 5.75 -13.08
N LEU A 36 24.17 5.48 -14.27
CA LEU A 36 23.12 6.30 -14.87
C LEU A 36 21.85 6.28 -14.01
N ALA A 37 21.43 5.12 -13.50
CA ALA A 37 20.24 4.98 -12.69
C ALA A 37 20.38 5.73 -11.35
N LEU A 38 21.54 5.68 -10.70
CA LEU A 38 21.83 6.43 -9.47
C LEU A 38 21.81 7.94 -9.71
N ALA A 39 22.41 8.40 -10.81
CA ALA A 39 22.40 9.81 -11.16
C ALA A 39 20.99 10.28 -11.57
N ALA A 40 20.23 9.43 -12.29
CA ALA A 40 18.83 9.64 -12.58
C ALA A 40 18.02 9.76 -11.29
N TRP A 41 18.26 8.89 -10.30
CA TRP A 41 17.57 8.93 -9.01
C TRP A 41 17.82 10.25 -8.28
N ARG A 42 19.07 10.74 -8.26
CA ARG A 42 19.40 12.03 -7.64
C ARG A 42 18.67 13.21 -8.28
N VAL A 43 18.48 13.19 -9.59
CA VAL A 43 17.87 14.33 -10.31
C VAL A 43 16.35 14.21 -10.41
N THR A 44 15.81 13.00 -10.51
CA THR A 44 14.38 12.75 -10.74
C THR A 44 13.61 12.29 -9.50
N GLY A 45 14.30 11.83 -8.45
CA GLY A 45 13.70 11.24 -7.25
C GLY A 45 13.11 9.84 -7.46
N VAL A 46 13.39 9.18 -8.59
CA VAL A 46 12.92 7.81 -8.89
C VAL A 46 14.03 6.80 -8.56
N PRO A 47 13.81 5.81 -7.69
CA PRO A 47 14.84 4.89 -7.25
C PRO A 47 15.19 3.90 -8.35
N VAL A 48 16.41 3.36 -8.30
CA VAL A 48 16.98 2.41 -9.28
C VAL A 48 16.08 1.21 -9.58
N GLN A 49 15.38 0.70 -8.57
CA GLN A 49 14.46 -0.44 -8.71
C GLN A 49 13.16 -0.14 -9.48
N ASN A 50 12.66 1.10 -9.41
CA ASN A 50 11.37 1.49 -10.01
C ASN A 50 11.53 2.39 -11.24
N GLN A 51 12.77 2.64 -11.68
CA GLN A 51 13.04 3.31 -12.94
C GLN A 51 13.25 2.28 -14.06
N ARG A 52 12.62 2.54 -15.19
CA ARG A 52 12.79 1.82 -16.44
C ARG A 52 13.39 2.77 -17.45
N LEU A 53 14.68 2.60 -17.70
CA LEU A 53 15.41 3.36 -18.70
C LEU A 53 15.13 2.76 -20.08
N ILE A 54 14.87 3.60 -21.07
CA ILE A 54 14.53 3.23 -22.44
C ILE A 54 15.38 4.08 -23.38
N TYR A 55 16.20 3.43 -24.18
CA TYR A 55 17.03 4.07 -25.18
C TYR A 55 16.81 3.41 -26.54
N LYS A 56 16.47 4.22 -27.55
CA LYS A 56 16.20 3.75 -28.93
C LYS A 56 15.23 2.55 -28.98
N GLY A 57 14.17 2.58 -28.16
CA GLY A 57 13.17 1.51 -28.09
C GLY A 57 13.60 0.26 -27.29
N LYS A 58 14.83 0.20 -26.77
CA LYS A 58 15.31 -0.89 -25.91
C LYS A 58 15.18 -0.48 -24.44
N SER A 59 14.48 -1.28 -23.65
CA SER A 59 14.45 -1.12 -22.19
C SER A 59 15.76 -1.60 -21.59
N LEU A 60 16.51 -0.72 -20.92
CA LEU A 60 17.68 -1.09 -20.13
C LEU A 60 17.20 -1.55 -18.75
N LYS A 61 17.10 -2.87 -18.58
CA LYS A 61 16.75 -3.50 -17.30
C LYS A 61 17.98 -4.08 -16.58
N ASP A 62 19.10 -4.22 -17.27
CA ASP A 62 20.30 -4.87 -16.75
C ASP A 62 21.25 -3.85 -16.10
N PRO A 63 21.38 -3.83 -14.76
CA PRO A 63 22.22 -2.86 -14.05
C PRO A 63 23.72 -3.07 -14.32
N GLN A 64 24.13 -4.30 -14.64
CA GLN A 64 25.53 -4.64 -14.95
C GLN A 64 25.96 -4.34 -16.38
N LYS A 65 25.03 -4.01 -17.29
CA LYS A 65 25.38 -3.78 -18.69
C LYS A 65 26.00 -2.41 -18.88
N THR A 66 26.97 -2.33 -19.79
CA THR A 66 27.72 -1.09 -20.04
C THR A 66 26.92 -0.18 -20.98
N LEU A 67 27.01 1.13 -20.74
CA LEU A 67 26.33 2.13 -21.58
C LEU A 67 26.93 2.15 -23.00
N GLU A 68 28.22 1.83 -23.13
CA GLU A 68 28.91 1.67 -24.41
C GLU A 68 28.38 0.48 -25.22
N GLU A 69 28.17 -0.69 -24.61
CA GLU A 69 27.52 -1.83 -25.29
C GLU A 69 26.08 -1.53 -25.72
N MET A 70 25.41 -0.64 -24.99
CA MET A 70 24.08 -0.14 -25.34
C MET A 70 24.11 0.98 -26.39
N GLY A 71 25.30 1.46 -26.77
CA GLY A 71 25.49 2.54 -27.75
C GLY A 71 25.04 3.91 -27.24
N LEU A 72 25.09 4.15 -25.92
CA LEU A 72 24.91 5.46 -25.33
C LEU A 72 26.24 6.22 -25.37
N LYS A 73 26.17 7.48 -25.79
CA LYS A 73 27.29 8.42 -25.85
C LYS A 73 26.97 9.64 -25.01
N ASP A 74 27.97 10.48 -24.76
CA ASP A 74 27.79 11.79 -24.14
C ASP A 74 26.73 12.62 -24.90
N GLY A 75 25.85 13.28 -24.15
CA GLY A 75 24.75 14.11 -24.65
C GLY A 75 23.51 13.35 -25.11
N VAL A 76 23.43 12.03 -24.93
CA VAL A 76 22.33 11.25 -25.49
C VAL A 76 21.04 11.36 -24.67
N LYS A 77 19.90 11.34 -25.38
CA LYS A 77 18.57 11.35 -24.82
C LYS A 77 18.13 9.93 -24.42
N VAL A 78 17.91 9.73 -23.12
CA VAL A 78 17.36 8.50 -22.54
C VAL A 78 15.96 8.79 -22.03
N MET A 79 14.99 7.97 -22.41
CA MET A 79 13.66 8.06 -21.81
C MET A 79 13.67 7.26 -20.52
N MET A 80 13.21 7.85 -19.43
CA MET A 80 13.01 7.14 -18.17
C MET A 80 11.52 7.09 -17.87
N ILE A 81 11.04 5.90 -17.55
CA ILE A 81 9.68 5.67 -17.06
C ILE A 81 9.83 5.09 -15.68
N GLY A 82 9.35 5.77 -14.65
CA GLY A 82 9.37 5.24 -13.30
C GLY A 82 8.50 6.07 -12.36
N LYS A 83 8.01 5.43 -11.31
CA LYS A 83 7.25 6.13 -10.26
C LYS A 83 8.26 6.70 -9.26
N LYS A 84 8.12 7.99 -8.92
CA LYS A 84 8.86 8.58 -7.80
C LYS A 84 8.60 7.73 -6.56
N HIS A 85 9.65 7.37 -5.86
CA HIS A 85 9.54 6.60 -4.62
C HIS A 85 9.82 7.58 -3.51
N ASN A 86 8.75 7.95 -2.83
CA ASN A 86 8.86 8.76 -1.63
C ASN A 86 8.93 7.78 -0.46
N PRO A 87 10.01 7.76 0.34
CA PRO A 87 10.05 6.96 1.56
C PRO A 87 8.91 7.32 2.52
N GLU A 88 8.43 8.56 2.47
CA GLU A 88 7.19 8.98 3.14
C GLU A 88 5.97 8.23 2.58
N GLU A 89 5.77 8.18 1.27
CA GLU A 89 4.64 7.44 0.66
C GLU A 89 4.68 5.95 1.00
N GLU A 90 5.87 5.34 1.07
CA GLU A 90 6.02 3.95 1.54
C GLU A 90 5.66 3.79 3.02
N ALA A 91 6.09 4.70 3.89
CA ALA A 91 5.72 4.66 5.30
C ALA A 91 4.20 4.82 5.50
N GLU A 92 3.57 5.68 4.69
CA GLU A 92 2.13 5.85 4.64
C GLU A 92 1.42 4.60 4.13
N LEU A 93 1.83 4.07 2.98
CA LEU A 93 1.29 2.83 2.40
C LEU A 93 1.42 1.66 3.37
N LYS A 94 2.58 1.52 4.00
CA LYS A 94 2.81 0.47 4.99
C LYS A 94 1.87 0.62 6.19
N SER A 95 1.66 1.84 6.68
CA SER A 95 0.70 2.11 7.77
C SER A 95 -0.73 1.79 7.35
N LEU A 96 -1.11 2.11 6.10
CA LEU A 96 -2.43 1.76 5.55
C LEU A 96 -2.59 0.24 5.42
N GLU A 97 -1.56 -0.48 4.98
CA GLU A 97 -1.56 -1.94 4.89
C GLU A 97 -1.68 -2.62 6.27
N GLU A 98 -1.08 -2.05 7.32
CA GLU A 98 -1.26 -2.56 8.68
C GLU A 98 -2.72 -2.44 9.14
N VAL A 99 -3.37 -1.30 8.85
CA VAL A 99 -4.79 -1.13 9.16
C VAL A 99 -5.66 -2.05 8.32
N ASP A 100 -5.32 -2.24 7.04
CA ASP A 100 -6.00 -3.16 6.13
C ASP A 100 -6.00 -4.60 6.67
N LYS A 101 -4.84 -5.08 7.14
CA LYS A 101 -4.75 -6.40 7.77
C LYS A 101 -5.50 -6.48 9.09
N ALA A 102 -5.51 -5.40 9.88
CA ALA A 102 -6.22 -5.35 11.14
C ALA A 102 -7.74 -5.42 10.93
N GLN A 103 -8.30 -4.70 9.94
CA GLN A 103 -9.73 -4.80 9.62
C GLN A 103 -10.12 -6.19 9.12
N GLU A 104 -9.28 -6.87 8.31
CA GLU A 104 -9.53 -8.25 7.86
C GLU A 104 -9.61 -9.23 9.04
N ALA A 105 -8.78 -9.03 10.07
CA ALA A 105 -8.86 -9.83 11.28
C ALA A 105 -10.18 -9.62 12.02
N VAL A 106 -10.69 -8.38 12.08
CA VAL A 106 -11.99 -8.07 12.67
C VAL A 106 -13.14 -8.64 11.82
N GLU A 107 -13.05 -8.57 10.49
CA GLU A 107 -14.05 -9.16 9.60
C GLU A 107 -14.20 -10.68 9.81
N LYS A 108 -13.08 -11.39 9.99
CA LYS A 108 -13.09 -12.83 10.31
C LYS A 108 -13.76 -13.10 11.66
N LYS A 109 -13.47 -12.29 12.68
CA LYS A 109 -14.16 -12.37 13.98
C LYS A 109 -15.67 -12.13 13.83
N LEU A 110 -16.08 -11.11 13.08
CA LEU A 110 -17.49 -10.79 12.82
C LEU A 110 -18.21 -11.88 12.04
N THR A 111 -17.51 -12.55 11.12
CA THR A 111 -18.07 -13.69 10.38
C THR A 111 -18.37 -14.86 11.31
N GLY A 112 -17.43 -15.24 12.19
CA GLY A 112 -17.70 -16.26 13.20
C GLY A 112 -18.85 -15.87 14.14
N MET A 113 -18.91 -14.61 14.59
CA MET A 113 -20.03 -14.11 15.41
C MET A 113 -21.37 -14.18 14.66
N SER A 114 -21.38 -13.92 13.35
CA SER A 114 -22.57 -14.04 12.51
C SER A 114 -23.04 -15.49 12.39
N GLU A 115 -22.12 -16.44 12.25
CA GLU A 115 -22.43 -17.87 12.20
C GLU A 115 -22.95 -18.38 13.55
N GLU A 116 -22.34 -17.95 14.65
CA GLU A 116 -22.81 -18.21 16.02
C GLU A 116 -24.25 -17.72 16.20
N LEU A 117 -24.56 -16.49 15.77
CA LEU A 117 -25.91 -15.91 15.84
C LEU A 117 -26.92 -16.71 14.99
N GLU A 118 -26.53 -17.10 13.79
CA GLU A 118 -27.41 -17.85 12.89
C GLU A 118 -27.70 -19.27 13.42
N GLY A 119 -26.73 -19.89 14.10
CA GLY A 119 -26.93 -21.15 14.82
C GLY A 119 -27.92 -21.00 15.99
N MET A 120 -27.85 -19.90 16.73
CA MET A 120 -28.82 -19.58 17.79
C MET A 120 -30.22 -19.33 17.21
N GLU A 121 -30.33 -18.60 16.09
CA GLU A 121 -31.62 -18.32 15.43
C GLU A 121 -32.30 -19.57 14.88
N LYS A 122 -31.53 -20.56 14.41
CA LYS A 122 -32.07 -21.82 13.88
C LYS A 122 -32.47 -22.83 14.96
N GLY A 123 -32.34 -22.47 16.25
CA GLY A 123 -32.80 -23.30 17.37
C GLY A 123 -31.90 -24.49 17.71
N PHE A 124 -30.60 -24.42 17.40
CA PHE A 124 -29.64 -25.47 17.77
C PHE A 124 -29.29 -25.51 19.27
N LEU A 125 -29.76 -24.52 20.06
CA LEU A 125 -29.45 -24.34 21.49
C LEU A 125 -30.75 -24.21 22.29
N GLU A 126 -30.73 -24.69 23.53
CA GLU A 126 -31.85 -24.52 24.47
C GLU A 126 -31.98 -23.03 24.87
N GLU A 127 -33.21 -22.56 25.07
CA GLU A 127 -33.53 -21.16 25.47
C GLU A 127 -32.68 -20.58 26.61
N PRO A 128 -32.39 -21.30 27.71
CA PRO A 128 -31.51 -20.78 28.76
C PRO A 128 -30.07 -20.54 28.28
N LEU A 129 -29.55 -21.39 27.38
CA LEU A 129 -28.20 -21.24 26.82
C LEU A 129 -28.14 -20.06 25.83
N ILE A 130 -29.19 -19.86 25.04
CA ILE A 130 -29.32 -18.71 24.14
C ILE A 130 -29.32 -17.41 24.96
N THR A 131 -30.11 -17.37 26.04
CA THR A 131 -30.22 -16.19 26.91
C THR A 131 -28.89 -15.81 27.58
N GLU A 132 -28.02 -16.79 27.87
CA GLU A 132 -26.67 -16.54 28.38
C GLU A 132 -25.65 -16.17 27.28
N ALA A 133 -25.81 -16.70 26.07
CA ALA A 133 -24.88 -16.48 24.96
C ALA A 133 -25.07 -15.11 24.26
N LEU A 134 -26.31 -14.65 24.10
CA LEU A 134 -26.64 -13.36 23.47
C LEU A 134 -25.90 -12.15 24.06
N PRO A 135 -25.84 -11.93 25.40
CA PRO A 135 -25.10 -10.80 25.96
C PRO A 135 -23.58 -10.92 25.74
N LYS A 136 -23.03 -12.14 25.69
CA LYS A 136 -21.61 -12.36 25.38
C LYS A 136 -21.32 -12.00 23.92
N LEU A 137 -22.24 -12.36 23.01
CA LEU A 137 -22.15 -12.01 21.60
C LEU A 137 -22.29 -10.50 21.38
N GLU A 138 -23.27 -9.85 22.01
CA GLU A 138 -23.47 -8.40 21.94
C GLU A 138 -22.21 -7.65 22.40
N LYS A 139 -21.61 -8.08 23.51
CA LYS A 139 -20.34 -7.51 24.01
C LYS A 139 -19.19 -7.70 23.01
N ARG A 140 -19.06 -8.87 22.39
CA ARG A 140 -18.02 -9.15 21.39
C ARG A 140 -18.19 -8.30 20.12
N ILE A 141 -19.43 -8.10 19.66
CA ILE A 141 -19.73 -7.22 18.53
C ILE A 141 -19.37 -5.77 18.90
N GLY A 142 -19.77 -5.30 20.09
CA GLY A 142 -19.43 -3.96 20.58
C GLY A 142 -17.91 -3.70 20.63
N LEU A 143 -17.13 -4.66 21.14
CA LEU A 143 -15.66 -4.57 21.12
C LEU A 143 -15.10 -4.49 19.69
N SER A 144 -15.69 -5.24 18.75
CA SER A 144 -15.29 -5.20 17.34
C SER A 144 -15.60 -3.85 16.71
N THR A 145 -16.74 -3.24 17.04
CA THR A 145 -17.09 -1.86 16.63
C THR A 145 -16.07 -0.86 17.17
N GLU A 146 -15.67 -0.95 18.44
CA GLU A 146 -14.63 -0.08 19.01
C GLU A 146 -13.26 -0.28 18.35
N GLU A 147 -12.87 -1.54 18.04
CA GLU A 147 -11.65 -1.83 17.28
C GLU A 147 -11.67 -1.16 15.89
N LEU A 148 -12.79 -1.23 15.17
CA LEU A 148 -12.96 -0.60 13.85
C LEU A 148 -12.93 0.93 13.92
N MET A 149 -13.55 1.54 14.95
CA MET A 149 -13.51 2.98 15.16
C MET A 149 -12.09 3.49 15.43
N LYS A 150 -11.32 2.78 16.27
CA LYS A 150 -9.90 3.12 16.50
C LYS A 150 -9.05 3.04 15.23
N MET A 151 -9.36 2.09 14.34
CA MET A 151 -8.71 1.98 13.04
C MET A 151 -9.02 3.20 12.16
N LEU A 152 -10.28 3.67 12.13
CA LEU A 152 -10.65 4.91 11.44
C LEU A 152 -9.91 6.13 12.00
N GLU A 153 -9.85 6.29 13.32
CA GLU A 153 -9.13 7.41 13.96
C GLU A 153 -7.63 7.42 13.57
N ARG A 154 -7.01 6.23 13.50
CA ARG A 154 -5.62 6.08 13.04
C ARG A 154 -5.46 6.46 11.56
N LEU A 155 -6.41 6.09 10.71
CA LEU A 155 -6.42 6.48 9.30
C LEU A 155 -6.62 7.99 9.13
N ASP A 156 -7.47 8.61 9.94
CA ASP A 156 -7.73 10.04 9.87
C ASP A 156 -6.56 10.90 10.34
N SER A 157 -5.80 10.39 11.32
CA SER A 157 -4.56 11.00 11.78
C SER A 157 -3.41 10.91 10.76
N THR A 158 -3.54 10.07 9.72
CA THR A 158 -2.50 9.92 8.69
C THR A 158 -2.59 11.05 7.67
N ILE A 159 -1.62 11.97 7.68
CA ILE A 159 -1.56 13.11 6.76
C ILE A 159 -0.96 12.68 5.42
N ILE A 160 -1.82 12.41 4.44
CA ILE A 160 -1.40 12.03 3.09
C ILE A 160 -1.13 13.26 2.24
N HIS A 161 0.12 13.39 1.78
CA HIS A 161 0.53 14.49 0.93
C HIS A 161 -0.22 14.49 -0.41
N GLU A 162 -0.41 15.69 -1.00
CA GLU A 162 -1.34 15.84 -2.12
C GLU A 162 -0.88 15.07 -3.39
N SER A 163 0.43 14.92 -3.53
CA SER A 163 1.12 14.17 -4.59
C SER A 163 0.96 12.64 -4.51
N HIS A 164 0.57 12.09 -3.35
CA HIS A 164 0.54 10.64 -3.12
C HIS A 164 -0.79 10.00 -3.53
N SER A 165 -1.04 9.94 -4.85
CA SER A 165 -2.33 9.49 -5.40
C SER A 165 -2.67 8.04 -5.04
N ASP A 166 -1.68 7.15 -5.01
CA ASP A 166 -1.87 5.73 -4.69
C ASP A 166 -2.23 5.55 -3.20
N ALA A 167 -1.54 6.23 -2.28
CA ALA A 167 -1.86 6.23 -0.84
C ALA A 167 -3.27 6.79 -0.57
N LYS A 168 -3.67 7.89 -1.23
CA LYS A 168 -5.04 8.44 -1.12
C LYS A 168 -6.11 7.43 -1.54
N LYS A 169 -5.91 6.75 -2.67
CA LYS A 169 -6.85 5.72 -3.14
C LYS A 169 -6.94 4.56 -2.16
N LYS A 170 -5.79 4.09 -1.65
CA LYS A 170 -5.76 3.00 -0.67
C LYS A 170 -6.45 3.41 0.63
N ARG A 171 -6.17 4.59 1.21
CA ARG A 171 -6.87 5.10 2.40
C ARG A 171 -8.37 5.13 2.19
N LYS A 172 -8.85 5.68 1.07
CA LYS A 172 -10.28 5.73 0.77
C LYS A 172 -10.89 4.32 0.71
N SER A 173 -10.22 3.37 0.08
CA SER A 173 -10.67 1.98 0.01
C SER A 173 -10.77 1.35 1.40
N VAL A 174 -9.75 1.53 2.26
CA VAL A 174 -9.74 0.97 3.61
C VAL A 174 -10.85 1.61 4.46
N VAL A 175 -11.03 2.93 4.40
CA VAL A 175 -12.12 3.62 5.12
C VAL A 175 -13.49 3.08 4.70
N GLN A 176 -13.73 2.91 3.40
CA GLN A 176 -14.98 2.35 2.89
C GLN A 176 -15.21 0.91 3.38
N SER A 177 -14.17 0.07 3.38
CA SER A 177 -14.25 -1.28 3.92
C SER A 177 -14.60 -1.29 5.41
N ILE A 178 -13.95 -0.45 6.23
CA ILE A 178 -14.25 -0.34 7.67
C ILE A 178 -15.69 0.11 7.89
N GLN A 179 -16.18 1.09 7.12
CA GLN A 179 -17.58 1.55 7.22
C GLN A 179 -18.56 0.42 6.95
N VAL A 180 -18.33 -0.39 5.90
CA VAL A 180 -19.16 -1.57 5.61
C VAL A 180 -19.13 -2.59 6.77
N LEU A 181 -17.97 -2.77 7.41
CA LEU A 181 -17.86 -3.63 8.60
C LEU A 181 -18.63 -3.07 9.81
N LEU A 182 -18.62 -1.75 10.00
CA LEU A 182 -19.40 -1.10 11.05
C LEU A 182 -20.92 -1.27 10.83
N ASP A 183 -21.40 -1.06 9.60
CA ASP A 183 -22.81 -1.32 9.23
C ASP A 183 -23.19 -2.80 9.49
N ARG A 184 -22.25 -3.72 9.25
CA ARG A 184 -22.43 -5.15 9.55
C ARG A 184 -22.49 -5.40 11.06
N CYS A 185 -21.66 -4.74 11.87
CA CYS A 185 -21.77 -4.81 13.33
C CYS A 185 -23.14 -4.34 13.82
N ASP A 186 -23.63 -3.20 13.32
CA ASP A 186 -24.94 -2.65 13.70
C ASP A 186 -26.09 -3.59 13.32
N SER A 187 -25.99 -4.21 12.15
CA SER A 187 -26.93 -5.23 11.69
C SER A 187 -26.93 -6.47 12.60
N LEU A 188 -25.74 -6.94 13.02
CA LEU A 188 -25.60 -8.07 13.94
C LEU A 188 -26.11 -7.75 15.35
N LEU A 189 -25.83 -6.54 15.86
CA LEU A 189 -26.38 -6.07 17.14
C LEU A 189 -27.91 -6.04 17.11
N THR A 190 -28.48 -5.51 16.03
CA THR A 190 -29.93 -5.45 15.84
C THR A 190 -30.54 -6.84 15.82
N ARG A 191 -29.95 -7.79 15.08
CA ARG A 191 -30.40 -9.19 15.07
C ARG A 191 -30.27 -9.84 16.45
N THR A 192 -29.14 -9.67 17.14
CA THR A 192 -28.91 -10.20 18.49
C THR A 192 -30.00 -9.73 19.46
N ARG A 193 -30.41 -8.46 19.38
CA ARG A 193 -31.50 -7.90 20.19
C ARG A 193 -32.86 -8.50 19.83
N GLN A 194 -33.15 -8.75 18.55
CA GLN A 194 -34.40 -9.39 18.11
C GLN A 194 -34.52 -10.84 18.59
N VAL A 195 -33.41 -11.59 18.61
CA VAL A 195 -33.40 -12.96 19.16
C VAL A 195 -33.70 -12.91 20.65
N LYS A 196 -33.08 -11.97 21.38
CA LYS A 196 -33.31 -11.78 22.81
C LYS A 196 -34.78 -11.52 23.15
N THR A 197 -35.47 -10.70 22.37
CA THR A 197 -36.90 -10.42 22.61
C THR A 197 -37.79 -11.61 22.30
N LYS A 198 -37.43 -12.45 21.33
CA LYS A 198 -38.18 -13.69 21.02
C LYS A 198 -38.02 -14.77 22.08
N SER A 199 -36.84 -14.91 22.68
CA SER A 199 -36.55 -15.94 23.70
C SER A 199 -37.01 -15.56 25.12
N THR A 200 -37.53 -14.34 25.33
CA THR A 200 -38.06 -13.90 26.64
C THR A 200 -39.60 -14.00 26.70
N LEU A 201 -40.25 -14.37 25.60
CA LEU A 201 -41.70 -14.46 25.40
C LEU A 201 -42.14 -15.92 25.42
#